data_AF-A0AA96HG12-F1
#
_entry.id   AF-A0AA96HG12-F1
#
_cell.length_a   1.000
_cell.length_b   1.000
_cell.length_c   1.000
_cell.angle_alpha   90.00
_cell.angle_beta   90.00
_cell.angle_gamma   90.00
#
_symmetry.space_group_name_H-M   'P 1'
#
loop_
_entity.id
_entity.type
_entity.pdbx_description
1 polymer ?
#
loop_
_entity_poly.entity_id
_entity_poly.type
_entity_poly.pdbx_seq_one_letter_code
_entity_poly.pdbx_strand_id
1 'polypeptide(L)'
;LAASWNQTLSNASTQWSGSGIYCDTSIDGIGTCWPRSGAGQMVSRPCPEMFYGVRYNTTNNVYRKCLANGTWALKGNYSMCKAILHEEKKGKMHYQIAVIINFLGHCISMVALLIAFFLFLCLRSIRCLRNIIHWNLITAFILRNATWFIVQLTMSPEVHESNVIWCRLVTASFNYFHSTNFFWMFGEGCYLHTAIVLTYSTDKAPQVDVPSAFGWCIPFPIIVAWAIREAL
;
A
#
# COMPACT_ATOMS: atom_id res chain seq x y z
N LEU A 1 -16.71 4.08 17.79
CA LEU A 1 -17.57 2.88 17.87
C LEU A 1 -18.51 2.95 19.07
N ALA A 2 -18.05 2.85 20.33
CA ALA A 2 -18.89 2.96 21.55
C ALA A 2 -19.93 4.11 21.58
N ALA A 3 -19.56 5.30 21.07
CA ALA A 3 -20.43 6.48 21.07
C ALA A 3 -21.64 6.40 20.11
N SER A 4 -21.55 5.69 18.98
CA SER A 4 -22.70 5.53 18.07
C SER A 4 -23.71 4.51 18.60
N TRP A 5 -23.25 3.50 19.35
CA TRP A 5 -24.11 2.49 19.98
C TRP A 5 -25.05 3.13 21.01
N ASN A 6 -24.53 4.01 21.88
CA ASN A 6 -25.32 4.72 22.88
C ASN A 6 -26.40 5.62 22.26
N GLN A 7 -26.11 6.28 21.14
CA GLN A 7 -27.09 7.11 20.42
C GLN A 7 -28.19 6.28 19.74
N THR A 8 -27.87 5.10 19.19
CA THR A 8 -28.89 4.18 18.64
C THR A 8 -29.75 3.52 19.72
N LEU A 9 -29.17 3.23 20.89
CA LEU A 9 -29.90 2.70 22.05
C LEU A 9 -30.87 3.74 22.62
N SER A 10 -30.44 5.00 22.74
CA SER A 10 -31.29 6.09 23.26
C SER A 10 -32.43 6.47 22.32
N ASN A 11 -32.26 6.38 21.00
CA ASN A 11 -33.33 6.64 20.03
C ASN A 11 -34.32 5.46 19.90
N ALA A 12 -33.91 4.23 20.20
CA ALA A 12 -34.77 3.05 20.13
C ALA A 12 -35.65 2.89 21.40
N SER A 13 -35.24 3.43 22.55
CA SER A 13 -36.01 3.40 23.79
C SER A 13 -37.28 4.26 23.78
N THR A 14 -37.38 5.25 22.88
CA THR A 14 -38.41 6.31 22.93
C THR A 14 -39.70 6.00 22.17
N GLN A 15 -39.85 4.81 21.56
CA GLN A 15 -40.91 4.54 20.56
C GLN A 15 -41.93 3.44 20.92
N TRP A 16 -42.12 3.10 22.20
CA TRP A 16 -43.03 2.01 22.57
C TRP A 16 -44.09 2.39 23.60
N SER A 17 -45.37 2.37 23.18
CA SER A 17 -46.57 2.75 23.96
C SER A 17 -47.54 1.58 24.13
N GLY A 18 -47.03 0.36 24.29
CA GLY A 18 -47.83 -0.88 24.36
C GLY A 18 -47.80 -1.53 25.75
N SER A 19 -48.97 -1.81 26.32
CA SER A 19 -49.14 -2.62 27.53
C SER A 19 -49.18 -4.12 27.16
N GLY A 20 -48.12 -4.88 27.47
CA GLY A 20 -48.04 -6.31 27.18
C GLY A 20 -46.63 -6.92 27.40
N ILE A 21 -46.45 -8.20 27.13
CA ILE A 21 -45.13 -8.87 27.14
C ILE A 21 -44.32 -8.36 25.93
N TYR A 22 -43.03 -8.05 26.15
CA TYR A 22 -42.16 -7.44 25.14
C TYR A 22 -40.74 -7.95 25.21
N CYS A 23 -40.03 -7.82 24.08
CA CYS A 23 -38.59 -8.01 24.04
C CYS A 23 -37.88 -6.66 24.15
N ASP A 24 -36.92 -6.55 25.07
CA ASP A 24 -36.14 -5.32 25.27
C ASP A 24 -35.11 -5.10 24.15
N THR A 25 -34.53 -3.90 24.05
CA THR A 25 -33.53 -3.57 23.03
C THR A 25 -32.31 -4.47 23.20
N SER A 26 -31.87 -5.16 22.13
CA SER A 26 -30.73 -6.08 22.19
C SER A 26 -29.82 -5.93 20.97
N ILE A 27 -28.54 -6.27 21.14
CA ILE A 27 -27.54 -6.26 20.07
C ILE A 27 -27.11 -7.71 19.82
N ASP A 28 -27.09 -8.12 18.56
CA ASP A 28 -26.58 -9.43 18.16
C ASP A 28 -25.05 -9.47 18.09
N GLY A 29 -24.47 -10.68 18.10
CA GLY A 29 -23.02 -10.87 17.93
C GLY A 29 -22.44 -10.36 16.60
N ILE A 30 -23.30 -9.99 15.64
CA ILE A 30 -22.93 -9.34 14.37
C ILE A 30 -22.87 -7.80 14.50
N GLY A 31 -23.41 -7.25 15.59
CA GLY A 31 -23.51 -5.80 15.80
C GLY A 31 -24.79 -5.16 15.28
N THR A 32 -25.83 -5.93 14.97
CA THR A 32 -27.15 -5.39 14.58
C THR A 32 -27.97 -5.04 15.82
N CYS A 33 -28.48 -3.81 15.90
CA CYS A 33 -29.34 -3.34 17.01
C CYS A 33 -30.83 -3.64 16.74
N TRP A 34 -31.44 -4.40 17.64
CA TRP A 34 -32.85 -4.76 17.63
C TRP A 34 -33.62 -3.86 18.60
N PRO A 35 -34.57 -3.03 18.10
CA PRO A 35 -35.37 -2.14 18.93
C PRO A 35 -36.41 -2.93 19.73
N ARG A 36 -36.91 -2.33 20.82
CA ARG A 36 -38.00 -2.90 21.64
C ARG A 36 -39.21 -3.25 20.76
N SER A 37 -39.78 -4.45 20.95
CA SER A 37 -40.90 -4.95 20.14
C SER A 37 -41.81 -5.88 20.94
N GLY A 38 -43.06 -6.03 20.49
CA GLY A 38 -44.07 -6.82 21.17
C GLY A 38 -43.86 -8.31 21.00
N ALA A 39 -44.25 -9.08 22.02
CA ALA A 39 -44.22 -10.54 21.96
C ALA A 39 -44.97 -11.07 20.72
N GLY A 40 -44.31 -11.94 19.95
CA GLY A 40 -44.84 -12.52 18.72
C GLY A 40 -44.55 -11.74 17.42
N GLN A 41 -44.05 -10.50 17.50
CA GLN A 41 -43.75 -9.68 16.32
C GLN A 41 -42.42 -10.05 15.65
N MET A 42 -42.36 -9.83 14.33
CA MET A 42 -41.14 -9.95 13.54
C MET A 42 -40.62 -8.55 13.20
N VAL A 43 -39.37 -8.28 13.58
CA VAL A 43 -38.71 -7.00 13.32
C VAL A 43 -37.74 -7.16 12.15
N SER A 44 -37.69 -6.15 11.27
CA SER A 44 -36.76 -6.08 10.15
C SER A 44 -35.73 -4.97 10.35
N ARG A 45 -34.47 -5.25 10.03
CA ARG A 45 -33.37 -4.27 9.98
C ARG A 45 -32.59 -4.43 8.68
N PRO A 46 -32.00 -3.37 8.11
CA PRO A 46 -31.13 -3.52 6.95
C PRO A 46 -29.90 -4.38 7.29
N CYS A 47 -29.35 -5.08 6.30
CA CYS A 47 -28.09 -5.78 6.44
C CYS A 47 -26.96 -4.83 6.89
N PRO A 48 -26.00 -5.29 7.72
CA PRO A 48 -24.86 -4.47 8.13
C PRO A 48 -23.99 -4.12 6.93
N GLU A 49 -23.48 -2.88 6.86
CA GLU A 49 -22.63 -2.44 5.74
C GLU A 49 -21.28 -3.17 5.72
N MET A 50 -20.71 -3.45 6.90
CA MET A 50 -19.41 -4.09 7.04
C MET A 50 -19.41 -5.07 8.22
N PHE A 51 -18.89 -6.26 7.99
CA PHE A 51 -18.69 -7.28 9.03
C PHE A 51 -17.33 -7.97 8.83
N TYR A 52 -16.47 -7.94 9.85
CA TYR A 52 -15.08 -8.43 9.80
C TYR A 52 -14.29 -7.94 8.57
N GLY A 53 -14.46 -6.68 8.17
CA GLY A 53 -13.76 -6.08 7.01
C GLY A 53 -14.34 -6.45 5.64
N VAL A 54 -15.41 -7.24 5.57
CA VAL A 54 -16.11 -7.58 4.32
C VAL A 54 -17.36 -6.70 4.17
N ARG A 55 -17.56 -6.11 2.99
CA ARG A 55 -18.74 -5.29 2.68
C ARG A 55 -19.92 -6.17 2.25
N TYR A 56 -21.11 -5.87 2.78
CA TYR A 56 -22.34 -6.56 2.44
C TYR A 56 -23.35 -5.61 1.78
N ASN A 57 -24.24 -6.16 0.96
CA ASN A 57 -25.28 -5.39 0.33
C ASN A 57 -26.37 -5.00 1.35
N THR A 58 -26.58 -3.69 1.54
CA THR A 58 -27.55 -3.10 2.49
C THR A 58 -28.97 -3.01 1.94
N THR A 59 -29.21 -3.34 0.66
CA THR A 59 -30.55 -3.30 0.05
C THR A 59 -31.50 -4.34 0.66
N ASN A 60 -30.95 -5.44 1.18
CA ASN A 60 -31.74 -6.51 1.80
C ASN A 60 -31.89 -6.30 3.31
N ASN A 61 -32.98 -6.85 3.86
CA ASN A 61 -33.28 -6.80 5.28
C ASN A 61 -33.05 -8.15 5.97
N VAL A 62 -32.65 -8.09 7.22
CA VAL A 62 -32.54 -9.17 8.21
C VAL A 62 -33.78 -9.17 9.06
N TYR A 63 -34.27 -10.36 9.40
CA TYR A 63 -35.46 -10.54 10.22
C TYR A 63 -35.14 -11.24 11.53
N ARG A 64 -35.70 -10.75 12.63
CA ARG A 64 -35.65 -11.43 13.94
C ARG A 64 -36.99 -11.38 14.62
N LYS A 65 -37.40 -12.50 15.18
CA LYS A 65 -38.69 -12.66 15.86
C LYS A 65 -38.53 -12.46 17.36
N CYS A 66 -39.42 -11.66 17.95
CA CYS A 66 -39.66 -11.63 19.38
C CYS A 66 -40.62 -12.79 19.72
N LEU A 67 -40.20 -13.70 20.59
CA LEU A 67 -41.00 -14.86 20.99
C LEU A 67 -42.17 -14.42 21.88
N ALA A 68 -43.20 -15.27 21.97
CA ALA A 68 -44.36 -15.02 22.83
C ALA A 68 -43.97 -14.88 24.32
N ASN A 69 -42.83 -15.46 24.71
CA ASN A 69 -42.29 -15.45 26.07
C ASN A 69 -41.53 -14.14 26.42
N GLY A 70 -41.49 -13.15 25.53
CA GLY A 70 -40.77 -11.89 25.77
C GLY A 70 -39.26 -11.98 25.56
N THR A 71 -38.77 -13.04 24.94
CA THR A 71 -37.35 -13.24 24.61
C THR A 71 -37.11 -13.19 23.10
N TRP A 72 -35.96 -12.65 22.69
CA TRP A 72 -35.58 -12.67 21.28
C TRP A 72 -35.23 -14.08 20.81
N ALA A 73 -35.53 -14.38 19.54
CA ALA A 73 -35.04 -15.59 18.90
C ALA A 73 -33.49 -15.64 18.92
N LEU A 74 -32.93 -16.83 19.13
CA LEU A 74 -31.50 -17.08 19.29
C LEU A 74 -30.67 -16.62 18.08
N LYS A 75 -31.23 -16.73 16.87
CA LYS A 75 -30.58 -16.31 15.63
C LYS A 75 -31.56 -15.50 14.77
N GLY A 76 -31.08 -14.38 14.23
CA GLY A 76 -31.75 -13.66 13.14
C GLY A 76 -31.56 -14.37 11.80
N ASN A 77 -32.47 -14.17 10.86
CA ASN A 77 -32.34 -14.69 9.51
C ASN A 77 -31.52 -13.74 8.62
N TYR A 78 -30.23 -14.03 8.47
CA TYR A 78 -29.28 -13.28 7.65
C TYR A 78 -29.12 -13.83 6.22
N SER A 79 -29.98 -14.77 5.78
CA SER A 79 -29.84 -15.44 4.47
C SER A 79 -29.83 -14.49 3.26
N MET A 80 -30.40 -13.29 3.43
CA MET A 80 -30.51 -12.28 2.38
C MET A 80 -29.30 -11.34 2.33
N CYS A 81 -28.42 -11.34 3.34
CA CYS A 81 -27.23 -10.52 3.35
C CYS A 81 -26.11 -11.20 2.55
N LYS A 82 -25.89 -10.75 1.31
CA LYS A 82 -24.82 -11.24 0.44
C LYS A 82 -23.63 -10.29 0.45
N ALA A 83 -22.43 -10.84 0.55
CA ALA A 83 -21.18 -10.09 0.47
C ALA A 83 -20.95 -9.57 -0.96
N ILE A 84 -20.44 -8.34 -1.08
CA ILE A 84 -20.08 -7.72 -2.37
C ILE A 84 -18.69 -8.21 -2.78
N LEU A 85 -18.61 -9.45 -3.27
CA LEU A 85 -17.34 -10.09 -3.68
C LEU A 85 -16.80 -9.60 -5.04
N HIS A 86 -17.62 -8.91 -5.84
CA HIS A 86 -17.27 -8.53 -7.21
C HIS A 86 -16.23 -7.41 -7.31
N GLU A 87 -16.27 -6.41 -6.41
CA GLU A 87 -15.29 -5.32 -6.39
C GLU A 87 -13.91 -5.81 -5.97
N GLU A 88 -13.84 -6.65 -4.94
CA GLU A 88 -12.60 -7.27 -4.46
C GLU A 88 -11.91 -8.13 -5.53
N LYS A 89 -12.67 -8.95 -6.28
CA LYS A 89 -12.08 -9.84 -7.31
C LYS A 89 -11.51 -9.06 -8.50
N LYS A 90 -12.18 -7.99 -8.94
CA LYS A 90 -11.71 -7.17 -10.06
C LYS A 90 -10.40 -6.46 -9.71
N GLY A 91 -10.31 -5.88 -8.50
CA GLY A 91 -9.08 -5.27 -8.00
C GLY A 91 -7.91 -6.26 -7.90
N LYS A 92 -8.17 -7.47 -7.38
CA LYS A 92 -7.15 -8.53 -7.25
C LYS A 92 -6.60 -8.97 -8.62
N MET A 93 -7.44 -9.13 -9.64
CA MET A 93 -6.99 -9.54 -10.98
C MET A 93 -6.14 -8.48 -11.66
N HIS A 94 -6.56 -7.20 -11.63
CA HIS A 94 -5.78 -6.11 -12.21
C HIS A 94 -4.43 -5.93 -11.50
N TYR A 95 -4.41 -6.07 -10.17
CA TYR A 95 -3.18 -6.02 -9.39
C TYR A 95 -2.21 -7.14 -9.77
N GLN A 96 -2.68 -8.38 -9.87
CA GLN A 96 -1.85 -9.54 -10.24
C GLN A 96 -1.20 -9.35 -11.62
N ILE A 97 -1.95 -8.85 -12.60
CA ILE A 97 -1.42 -8.57 -13.95
C ILE A 97 -0.34 -7.48 -13.89
N ALA A 98 -0.57 -6.41 -13.13
CA ALA A 98 0.39 -5.33 -12.98
C ALA A 98 1.71 -5.81 -12.33
N VAL A 99 1.63 -6.69 -11.33
CA VAL A 99 2.81 -7.29 -10.67
C VAL A 99 3.62 -8.13 -11.65
N ILE A 100 2.97 -8.95 -12.49
CA ILE A 100 3.66 -9.80 -13.48
C ILE A 100 4.40 -8.95 -14.52
N ILE A 101 3.73 -7.92 -15.07
CA ILE A 101 4.34 -7.02 -16.06
C ILE A 101 5.54 -6.29 -15.44
N ASN A 102 5.40 -5.80 -14.21
CA ASN A 102 6.47 -5.13 -13.49
C ASN A 102 7.68 -6.06 -13.26
N PHE A 103 7.41 -7.31 -12.85
CA PHE A 103 8.45 -8.33 -12.66
C PHE A 103 9.22 -8.62 -13.95
N LEU A 104 8.53 -8.83 -15.07
CA LEU A 104 9.17 -9.06 -16.36
C LEU A 104 10.01 -7.85 -16.80
N GLY A 105 9.49 -6.64 -16.59
CA GLY A 105 10.21 -5.40 -16.88
C GLY A 105 11.54 -5.29 -16.10
N HIS A 106 11.51 -5.58 -14.80
CA HIS A 106 12.72 -5.57 -13.96
C HIS A 106 13.73 -6.65 -14.38
N CYS A 107 13.28 -7.85 -14.77
CA CYS A 107 14.17 -8.89 -15.29
C CYS A 107 14.89 -8.47 -16.57
N ILE A 108 14.13 -7.96 -17.56
CA ILE A 108 14.68 -7.51 -18.84
C ILE A 108 15.64 -6.34 -18.64
N SER A 109 15.25 -5.36 -17.80
CA SER A 109 16.09 -4.21 -17.45
C SER A 109 17.42 -4.66 -16.84
N MET A 110 17.38 -5.59 -15.88
CA MET A 110 18.57 -6.11 -15.20
C MET A 110 19.54 -6.79 -16.18
N VAL A 111 19.05 -7.63 -17.08
CA VAL A 111 19.88 -8.28 -18.12
C VAL A 111 20.50 -7.25 -19.06
N ALA A 112 19.73 -6.29 -19.56
CA ALA A 112 20.23 -5.25 -20.45
C ALA A 112 21.31 -4.39 -19.78
N LEU A 113 21.11 -4.02 -18.51
CA LEU A 113 22.08 -3.25 -17.73
C LEU A 113 23.38 -4.02 -17.48
N LEU A 114 23.31 -5.32 -17.20
CA LEU A 114 24.49 -6.16 -17.03
C LEU A 114 25.30 -6.26 -18.33
N ILE A 115 24.63 -6.42 -19.48
CA ILE A 115 25.28 -6.43 -20.80
C ILE A 115 25.97 -5.08 -21.04
N ALA A 116 25.28 -3.96 -20.79
CA ALA A 116 25.85 -2.64 -20.94
C ALA A 116 27.08 -2.44 -20.03
N PHE A 117 26.96 -2.81 -18.75
CA PHE A 117 28.05 -2.74 -17.77
C PHE A 117 29.28 -3.54 -18.22
N PHE A 118 29.07 -4.75 -18.74
CA PHE A 118 30.14 -5.59 -19.26
C PHE A 118 30.80 -4.99 -20.52
N LEU A 119 30.01 -4.47 -21.46
CA LEU A 119 30.54 -3.80 -22.66
C LEU A 119 31.42 -2.60 -22.29
N PHE A 120 30.99 -1.78 -21.33
CA PHE A 120 31.78 -0.64 -20.84
C PHE A 120 33.05 -1.05 -20.07
N LEU A 121 33.05 -2.23 -19.43
CA LEU A 121 34.23 -2.82 -18.78
C LEU A 121 35.28 -3.27 -19.81
N CYS A 122 34.85 -4.00 -20.85
CA CYS A 122 35.74 -4.53 -21.89
C CYS A 122 36.36 -3.42 -22.74
N LEU A 123 35.62 -2.36 -23.04
CA LEU A 123 36.08 -1.24 -23.86
C LEU A 123 36.84 -0.20 -23.02
N ARG A 124 38.03 -0.57 -22.53
CA ARG A 124 38.93 0.27 -21.73
C ARG A 124 39.26 1.63 -22.38
N SER A 125 39.14 1.74 -23.69
CA SER A 125 39.43 2.94 -24.47
C SER A 125 38.41 4.09 -24.33
N ILE A 126 37.24 3.87 -23.71
CA ILE A 126 36.13 4.84 -23.70
C ILE A 126 36.04 5.62 -22.36
N ARG A 127 37.02 5.50 -21.45
CA ARG A 127 37.03 6.13 -20.11
C ARG A 127 37.26 7.66 -20.12
N CYS A 128 36.37 8.42 -20.76
CA CYS A 128 36.26 9.88 -20.66
C CYS A 128 35.38 10.30 -19.45
N LEU A 129 35.39 11.59 -19.08
CA LEU A 129 34.54 12.16 -18.01
C LEU A 129 33.05 11.77 -18.15
N ARG A 130 32.51 11.83 -19.36
CA ARG A 130 31.14 11.39 -19.70
C ARG A 130 30.90 9.91 -19.35
N ASN A 131 31.90 9.05 -19.55
CA ASN A 131 31.79 7.63 -19.26
C ASN A 131 31.75 7.34 -17.76
N ILE A 132 32.31 8.21 -16.91
CA ILE A 132 32.23 8.10 -15.44
C ILE A 132 30.79 8.34 -14.96
N ILE A 133 30.09 9.33 -15.53
CA ILE A 133 28.69 9.62 -15.17
C ILE A 133 27.78 8.45 -15.57
N HIS A 134 27.90 7.95 -16.79
CA HIS A 134 27.14 6.78 -17.23
C HIS A 134 27.46 5.52 -16.40
N TRP A 135 28.72 5.34 -15.97
CA TRP A 135 29.11 4.25 -15.07
C TRP A 135 28.36 4.28 -13.73
N ASN A 136 28.30 5.45 -13.11
CA ASN A 136 27.58 5.64 -11.85
C ASN A 136 26.06 5.48 -12.03
N LEU A 137 25.50 5.97 -13.14
CA LEU A 137 24.09 5.81 -13.47
C LEU A 137 23.69 4.34 -13.67
N ILE A 138 24.46 3.59 -14.48
CA ILE A 138 24.23 2.16 -14.72
C ILE A 138 24.33 1.39 -13.40
N THR A 139 25.33 1.70 -12.57
CA THR A 139 25.48 1.09 -11.24
C THR A 139 24.27 1.40 -10.34
N ALA A 140 23.77 2.64 -10.34
CA ALA A 140 22.59 3.03 -9.58
C ALA A 140 21.32 2.29 -10.06
N PHE A 141 21.17 2.08 -11.38
CA PHE A 141 20.08 1.26 -11.92
C PHE A 141 20.19 -0.21 -11.54
N ILE A 142 21.40 -0.79 -11.55
CA ILE A 142 21.62 -2.18 -11.10
C ILE A 142 21.23 -2.32 -9.64
N LEU A 143 21.67 -1.42 -8.75
CA LEU A 143 21.35 -1.46 -7.33
C LEU A 143 19.85 -1.26 -7.05
N ARG A 144 19.18 -0.38 -7.80
CA ARG A 144 17.73 -0.21 -7.77
C ARG A 144 17.00 -1.51 -8.12
N ASN A 145 17.37 -2.14 -9.23
CA ASN A 145 16.76 -3.40 -9.67
C ASN A 145 17.05 -4.54 -8.67
N ALA A 146 18.29 -4.66 -8.19
CA ALA A 146 18.68 -5.66 -7.19
C ALA A 146 17.86 -5.51 -5.89
N THR A 147 17.71 -4.28 -5.40
CA THR A 147 16.96 -4.03 -4.17
C THR A 147 15.46 -4.30 -4.35
N TRP A 148 14.91 -4.04 -5.53
CA TRP A 148 13.53 -4.44 -5.84
C TRP A 148 13.34 -5.95 -5.70
N PHE A 149 14.26 -6.77 -6.23
CA PHE A 149 14.21 -8.23 -6.04
C PHE A 149 14.32 -8.62 -4.56
N ILE A 150 15.20 -7.98 -3.78
CA ILE A 150 15.33 -8.24 -2.34
C ILE A 150 14.01 -7.94 -1.62
N VAL A 151 13.33 -6.83 -1.94
CA VAL A 151 12.01 -6.50 -1.38
C VAL A 151 10.98 -7.57 -1.74
N GLN A 152 10.92 -8.02 -2.99
CA GLN A 152 9.97 -9.06 -3.41
C GLN A 152 10.20 -10.39 -2.68
N LEU A 153 11.46 -10.79 -2.47
CA LEU A 153 11.79 -11.98 -1.70
C LEU A 153 11.43 -11.83 -0.21
N THR A 154 11.62 -10.63 0.34
CA THR A 154 11.35 -10.33 1.76
C THR A 154 9.86 -10.15 2.06
N MET A 155 9.05 -9.79 1.05
CA MET A 155 7.59 -9.67 1.18
C MET A 155 6.89 -11.03 1.26
N SER A 156 7.63 -12.14 1.14
CA SER A 156 7.09 -13.48 1.38
C SER A 156 6.67 -13.64 2.85
N PRO A 157 5.49 -14.22 3.14
CA PRO A 157 4.91 -14.26 4.49
C PRO A 157 5.78 -14.99 5.52
N GLU A 158 6.70 -15.85 5.07
CA GLU A 158 7.61 -16.63 5.91
C GLU A 158 8.74 -15.78 6.50
N VAL A 159 9.16 -14.69 5.83
CA VAL A 159 10.30 -13.87 6.27
C VAL A 159 9.88 -12.78 7.26
N HIS A 160 8.64 -12.29 7.15
CA HIS A 160 8.12 -11.17 7.96
C HIS A 160 8.09 -11.48 9.47
N GLU A 161 7.75 -12.72 9.85
CA GLU A 161 7.67 -13.17 11.24
C GLU A 161 9.04 -13.27 11.91
N SER A 162 10.10 -13.53 11.14
CA SER A 162 11.41 -13.83 11.71
C SER A 162 12.14 -12.58 12.22
N ASN A 163 11.99 -11.44 11.54
CA ASN A 163 12.83 -10.26 11.80
C ASN A 163 12.25 -8.92 11.28
N VAL A 164 11.55 -8.20 12.15
CA VAL A 164 11.02 -6.85 11.86
C VAL A 164 12.12 -5.85 11.48
N ILE A 165 13.29 -5.94 12.13
CA ILE A 165 14.44 -5.04 11.88
C ILE A 165 14.95 -5.22 10.44
N TRP A 166 15.06 -6.46 9.98
CA TRP A 166 15.52 -6.77 8.62
C TRP A 166 14.54 -6.22 7.57
N CYS A 167 13.23 -6.37 7.79
CA CYS A 167 12.22 -5.78 6.90
C CYS A 167 12.33 -4.24 6.82
N ARG A 168 12.54 -3.57 7.96
CA ARG A 168 12.75 -2.12 8.02
C ARG A 168 14.00 -1.69 7.25
N LEU A 169 15.12 -2.38 7.44
CA LEU A 169 16.38 -2.11 6.74
C LEU A 169 16.26 -2.33 5.23
N VAL A 170 15.60 -3.40 4.78
CA VAL A 170 15.37 -3.68 3.36
C VAL A 170 14.51 -2.58 2.73
N THR A 171 13.45 -2.15 3.43
CA THR A 171 12.57 -1.07 2.96
C THR A 171 13.31 0.26 2.88
N ALA A 172 14.12 0.59 3.90
CA ALA A 172 14.96 1.78 3.92
C ALA A 172 15.95 1.79 2.75
N SER A 173 16.59 0.65 2.51
CA SER A 173 17.54 0.46 1.41
C SER A 173 16.87 0.65 0.05
N PHE A 174 15.67 0.10 -0.13
CA PHE A 174 14.89 0.28 -1.36
C PHE A 174 14.61 1.76 -1.63
N ASN A 175 14.12 2.48 -0.63
CA ASN A 175 13.86 3.92 -0.75
C ASN A 175 15.13 4.71 -1.08
N TYR A 176 16.27 4.36 -0.46
CA TYR A 176 17.56 4.97 -0.77
C TYR A 176 17.97 4.78 -2.23
N PHE A 177 18.03 3.54 -2.72
CA PHE A 177 18.43 3.28 -4.11
C PHE A 177 17.43 3.85 -5.11
N HIS A 178 16.15 3.93 -4.75
CA HIS A 178 15.14 4.60 -5.53
C HIS A 178 15.43 6.10 -5.70
N SER A 179 15.65 6.82 -4.60
CA SER A 179 16.00 8.23 -4.63
C SER A 179 17.33 8.48 -5.34
N THR A 180 18.38 7.72 -5.00
CA THR A 180 19.71 7.82 -5.63
C THR A 180 19.64 7.69 -7.14
N ASN A 181 18.85 6.75 -7.67
CA ASN A 181 18.65 6.60 -9.11
C ASN A 181 18.04 7.85 -9.77
N PHE A 182 17.06 8.50 -9.12
CA PHE A 182 16.52 9.76 -9.63
C PHE A 182 17.53 10.89 -9.61
N PHE A 183 18.32 11.02 -8.55
CA PHE A 183 19.37 12.05 -8.47
C PHE A 183 20.46 11.84 -9.52
N TRP A 184 20.82 10.59 -9.84
CA TRP A 184 21.76 10.29 -10.92
C TRP A 184 21.19 10.61 -12.31
N MET A 185 19.92 10.30 -12.58
CA MET A 185 19.25 10.73 -13.83
C MET A 185 19.20 12.26 -13.95
N PHE A 186 18.91 12.95 -12.85
CA PHE A 186 18.94 14.42 -12.81
C PHE A 186 20.35 14.97 -13.06
N GLY A 187 21.37 14.38 -12.43
CA GLY A 187 22.77 14.79 -12.61
C GLY A 187 23.26 14.63 -14.05
N GLU A 188 22.87 13.54 -14.73
CA GLU A 188 23.13 13.36 -16.17
C GLU A 188 22.43 14.43 -17.01
N GLY A 189 21.16 14.73 -16.72
CA GLY A 189 20.41 15.78 -17.42
C GLY A 189 21.03 17.18 -17.26
N CYS A 190 21.45 17.54 -16.05
CA CYS A 190 22.15 18.79 -15.79
C CYS A 190 23.51 18.84 -16.50
N TYR A 191 24.28 17.75 -16.47
CA TYR A 191 25.54 17.65 -17.17
C TYR A 191 25.38 17.88 -18.67
N LEU A 192 24.38 17.24 -19.29
CA LEU A 192 24.09 17.39 -20.72
C LEU A 192 23.67 18.83 -21.05
N HIS A 193 22.78 19.43 -20.26
CA HIS A 193 22.33 20.80 -20.46
C HIS A 193 23.49 21.80 -20.35
N THR A 194 24.33 21.69 -19.32
CA THR A 194 25.50 22.54 -19.14
C THR A 194 26.53 22.36 -20.26
N ALA A 195 26.75 21.13 -20.73
CA ALA A 195 27.64 20.88 -21.87
C ALA A 195 27.14 21.59 -23.14
N ILE A 196 25.84 21.55 -23.43
CA ILE A 196 25.24 22.23 -24.58
C ILE A 196 25.38 23.75 -24.46
N VAL A 197 25.07 24.34 -23.30
CA VAL A 197 25.19 25.79 -23.09
C VAL A 197 26.64 26.26 -23.22
N LEU A 198 27.59 25.53 -22.64
CA LEU A 198 29.02 25.85 -22.72
C LEU A 198 29.58 25.69 -24.14
N THR A 199 29.03 24.81 -24.98
CA THR A 199 29.44 24.75 -26.40
C THR A 199 29.02 25.97 -27.21
N TYR A 200 27.97 26.69 -26.79
CA TYR A 200 27.52 27.91 -27.44
C TYR A 200 28.27 29.16 -26.95
N SER A 201 28.73 29.15 -25.70
CA SER A 201 29.58 30.19 -25.13
C SER A 201 31.06 29.83 -25.32
N THR A 202 31.66 30.28 -26.42
CA THR A 202 33.07 30.08 -26.77
C THR A 202 34.04 30.83 -25.86
N ASP A 203 34.04 30.53 -24.55
CA ASP A 203 35.08 31.00 -23.65
C ASP A 203 35.45 29.92 -22.63
N LYS A 204 36.64 29.35 -22.87
CA LYS A 204 37.42 28.45 -22.00
C LYS A 204 36.61 27.59 -21.04
N ALA A 205 36.27 26.37 -21.49
CA ALA A 205 35.61 25.35 -20.68
C ALA A 205 36.39 25.10 -19.37
N PRO A 206 35.85 25.47 -18.20
CA PRO A 206 36.36 24.96 -16.95
C PRO A 206 36.04 23.46 -16.96
N GLN A 207 37.03 22.62 -16.67
CA GLN A 207 36.81 21.24 -16.28
C GLN A 207 36.02 21.28 -14.98
N VAL A 208 34.69 21.34 -15.08
CA VAL A 208 33.78 21.21 -13.96
C VAL A 208 33.85 19.74 -13.54
N ASP A 209 34.77 19.47 -12.62
CA ASP A 209 34.79 18.27 -11.80
C ASP A 209 33.53 18.29 -10.93
N VAL A 210 32.38 17.96 -11.54
CA VAL A 210 31.15 17.70 -10.78
C VAL A 210 31.47 16.52 -9.87
N PRO A 211 31.53 16.71 -8.54
CA PRO A 211 31.95 15.63 -7.66
C PRO A 211 30.92 14.52 -7.79
N SER A 212 31.35 13.35 -8.25
CA SER A 212 30.52 12.14 -8.33
C SER A 212 29.86 11.78 -6.98
N ALA A 213 30.30 12.43 -5.89
CA ALA A 213 29.69 12.39 -4.56
C ALA A 213 28.28 13.00 -4.47
N PHE A 214 27.88 13.93 -5.35
CA PHE A 214 26.57 14.60 -5.24
C PHE A 214 25.38 13.61 -5.37
N GLY A 215 25.47 12.64 -6.28
CA GLY A 215 24.42 11.66 -6.50
C GLY A 215 24.23 10.66 -5.34
N TRP A 216 25.29 10.38 -4.57
CA TRP A 216 25.27 9.42 -3.45
C TRP A 216 25.04 10.09 -2.09
N CYS A 217 25.51 11.33 -1.91
CA CYS A 217 25.50 12.03 -0.64
C CYS A 217 24.18 12.76 -0.35
N ILE A 218 23.44 13.22 -1.36
CA ILE A 218 22.15 13.91 -1.15
C ILE A 218 21.02 12.96 -0.65
N PRO A 219 20.87 11.74 -1.20
CA PRO A 219 19.81 10.82 -0.76
C PRO A 219 20.02 10.29 0.66
N PHE A 220 21.28 10.20 1.11
CA PHE A 220 21.65 9.60 2.38
C PHE A 220 21.03 10.29 3.61
N PRO A 221 21.19 11.61 3.84
CA PRO A 221 20.62 12.29 5.00
C PRO A 221 19.09 12.26 5.03
N ILE A 222 18.43 12.27 3.86
CA ILE A 222 16.96 12.21 3.74
C ILE A 222 16.46 10.86 4.25
N ILE A 223 17.09 9.77 3.82
CA ILE A 223 16.69 8.42 4.22
C ILE A 223 17.06 8.14 5.68
N VAL A 224 18.20 8.63 6.16
CA VAL A 224 18.57 8.53 7.58
C VAL A 224 17.54 9.25 8.45
N ALA A 225 17.12 10.46 8.09
CA ALA A 225 16.08 11.18 8.82
C ALA A 225 14.72 10.45 8.80
N TRP A 226 14.35 9.83 7.67
CA TRP A 226 13.16 9.00 7.57
C TRP A 226 13.26 7.74 8.44
N ALA A 227 14.40 7.04 8.40
CA ALA A 227 14.62 5.81 9.16
C ALA A 227 14.63 6.07 10.68
N ILE A 228 15.22 7.19 11.12
CA ILE A 228 15.19 7.61 12.54
C ILE A 228 13.76 7.88 12.99
N ARG A 229 12.96 8.57 12.17
CA ARG A 229 11.54 8.84 12.49
C ARG A 229 10.72 7.56 12.64
N GLU A 230 10.97 6.56 11.80
CA GLU A 230 10.26 5.27 11.84
C GLU A 230 10.74 4.35 12.99
N ALA A 231 11.95 4.61 13.50
CA ALA A 231 12.54 3.86 14.60
C ALA A 231 12.17 4.40 15.99
N LEU A 232 11.86 5.69 16.12
CA LEU A 232 11.36 6.33 17.34
C LEU A 232 9.87 6.04 17.57
#